data_AF-A0A520A807-F1
#
_entry.id   AF-A0A520A807-F1
#
_cell.length_a   1.000
_cell.length_b   1.000
_cell.length_c   1.000
_cell.angle_alpha   90.00
_cell.angle_beta   90.00
_cell.angle_gamma   90.00
#
_symmetry.space_group_name_H-M   'P 1'
#
loop_
_entity.id
_entity.type
_entity.pdbx_description
1 polymer ?
#
loop_
_entity_poly.entity_id
_entity_poly.type
_entity_poly.pdbx_seq_one_letter_code
_entity_poly.pdbx_strand_id
1 'polypeptide(L)'
;MKDQQKELELLIAELQLYSFFEEEFLFAMDEIHKRLRKVIIQLKSGSAAMTLAELEVKRNSVLDADGLDQKVTAFAAYSFHLDQTIIQTLQMVNSSNSQFN
;
A
#
# COMPACT_ATOMS: atom_id res chain seq x y z
N MET A 1 -11.67 14.46 0.72
CA MET A 1 -12.06 13.04 0.69
C MET A 1 -12.20 12.49 -0.72
N LYS A 2 -12.82 13.22 -1.67
CA LYS A 2 -12.92 12.79 -3.07
C LYS A 2 -11.55 12.61 -3.76
N ASP A 3 -10.59 13.48 -3.46
CA ASP A 3 -9.22 13.37 -3.99
C ASP A 3 -8.48 12.15 -3.44
N GLN A 4 -8.65 11.84 -2.14
CA GLN A 4 -8.09 10.64 -1.52
C GLN A 4 -8.68 9.37 -2.11
N GLN A 5 -9.99 9.34 -2.37
CA GLN A 5 -10.65 8.19 -3.00
C GLN A 5 -10.07 7.92 -4.39
N LYS A 6 -9.97 8.95 -5.23
CA LYS A 6 -9.41 8.84 -6.59
C LYS A 6 -7.95 8.41 -6.57
N GLU A 7 -7.17 8.92 -5.62
CA GLU A 7 -5.77 8.50 -5.45
C GLU A 7 -5.69 7.00 -5.11
N LEU A 8 -6.50 6.51 -4.18
CA LEU A 8 -6.51 5.09 -3.80
C LEU A 8 -6.94 4.18 -4.96
N GLU A 9 -7.94 4.57 -5.74
CA GLU A 9 -8.36 3.85 -6.94
C GLU A 9 -7.22 3.77 -7.99
N LEU A 10 -6.46 4.86 -8.15
CA LEU A 10 -5.29 4.89 -9.02
C LEU A 10 -4.17 3.97 -8.51
N LEU A 11 -3.90 3.97 -7.21
CA LEU A 11 -2.89 3.09 -6.60
C LEU A 11 -3.21 1.61 -6.78
N ILE A 12 -4.50 1.20 -6.69
CA ILE A 12 -4.93 -0.18 -7.00
C ILE A 12 -4.60 -0.54 -8.44
N ALA A 13 -4.96 0.34 -9.38
CA ALA A 13 -4.73 0.09 -10.80
C ALA A 13 -3.23 0.00 -11.13
N GLU A 14 -2.40 0.85 -10.53
CA GLU A 14 -0.95 0.80 -10.69
C GLU A 14 -0.36 -0.49 -10.10
N LEU A 15 -0.80 -0.90 -8.90
CA LEU A 15 -0.29 -2.11 -8.25
C LEU A 15 -0.56 -3.38 -9.06
N GLN A 16 -1.71 -3.44 -9.76
CA GLN A 16 -2.06 -4.56 -10.63
C GLN A 16 -1.09 -4.77 -11.80
N LEU A 17 -0.30 -3.76 -12.17
CA LEU A 17 0.74 -3.87 -13.20
C LEU A 17 1.96 -4.66 -12.71
N TYR A 18 2.16 -4.77 -11.40
CA TYR A 18 3.34 -5.38 -10.77
C TYR A 18 3.00 -6.73 -10.13
N SER A 19 2.51 -7.66 -10.97
CA SER A 19 1.96 -8.96 -10.53
C SER A 19 3.01 -10.05 -10.25
N PHE A 20 4.28 -9.79 -10.52
CA PHE A 20 5.40 -10.70 -10.28
C PHE A 20 6.66 -9.91 -9.90
N PHE A 21 7.71 -10.58 -9.44
CA PHE A 21 8.92 -9.89 -9.00
C PHE A 21 9.85 -9.55 -10.17
N GLU A 22 10.16 -8.26 -10.30
CA GLU A 22 11.32 -7.74 -11.02
C GLU A 22 11.99 -6.67 -10.16
N GLU A 23 13.32 -6.52 -10.25
CA GLU A 23 14.05 -5.54 -9.43
C GLU A 23 13.61 -4.09 -9.71
N GLU A 24 13.16 -3.79 -10.93
CA GLU A 24 12.61 -2.48 -11.28
C GLU A 24 11.24 -2.22 -10.61
N PHE A 25 10.46 -3.26 -10.32
CA PHE A 25 9.15 -3.12 -9.69
C PHE A 25 9.25 -2.82 -8.20
N LEU A 26 10.39 -3.11 -7.55
CA LEU A 26 10.65 -2.66 -6.17
C LEU A 26 10.54 -1.15 -6.03
N PHE A 27 11.08 -0.40 -6.98
CA PHE A 27 11.00 1.06 -6.98
C PHE A 27 9.57 1.54 -7.21
N ALA A 28 8.85 0.94 -8.14
CA ALA A 28 7.45 1.29 -8.40
C ALA A 28 6.55 1.02 -7.18
N MET A 29 6.72 -0.13 -6.54
CA MET A 29 6.02 -0.48 -5.30
C MET A 29 6.37 0.46 -4.14
N ASP A 30 7.62 0.90 -4.03
CA ASP A 30 8.05 1.88 -3.03
C ASP A 30 7.36 3.24 -3.24
N GLU A 31 7.18 3.66 -4.49
CA GLU A 31 6.44 4.88 -4.81
C GLU A 31 4.94 4.76 -4.48
N ILE A 32 4.30 3.62 -4.80
CA ILE A 32 2.92 3.33 -4.39
C ILE A 32 2.79 3.42 -2.86
N HIS A 33 3.72 2.82 -2.12
CA HIS A 33 3.74 2.88 -0.67
C HIS A 33 3.84 4.32 -0.16
N LYS A 34 4.78 5.11 -0.68
CA LYS A 34 4.95 6.52 -0.25
C LYS A 34 3.68 7.33 -0.48
N ARG A 35 3.00 7.12 -1.60
CA ARG A 35 1.73 7.78 -1.93
C ARG A 35 0.61 7.33 -0.99
N LEU A 36 0.47 6.03 -0.74
CA LEU A 36 -0.49 5.48 0.22
C LEU A 36 -0.25 6.03 1.63
N ARG A 37 1.01 6.09 2.08
CA ARG A 37 1.38 6.68 3.38
C ARG A 37 0.90 8.11 3.52
N LYS A 38 1.06 8.94 2.48
CA LYS A 38 0.57 10.33 2.48
C LYS A 38 -0.94 10.37 2.64
N VAL A 39 -1.68 9.51 1.92
CA VAL A 39 -3.15 9.42 2.04
C VAL A 39 -3.54 9.04 3.47
N ILE A 40 -2.96 7.97 4.02
CA ILE A 40 -3.28 7.49 5.37
C ILE A 40 -3.01 8.55 6.44
N ILE A 41 -1.87 9.26 6.37
CA ILE A 41 -1.55 10.34 7.31
C ILE A 41 -2.58 11.48 7.23
N GLN A 42 -3.02 11.83 6.02
CA GLN A 42 -4.04 12.88 5.82
C GLN A 42 -5.40 12.52 6.41
N LEU A 43 -5.73 11.23 6.51
CA LEU A 43 -7.00 10.77 7.10
C LEU A 43 -7.07 10.98 8.62
N LYS A 44 -5.92 11.18 9.29
CA LYS A 44 -5.83 11.38 10.76
C LYS A 44 -6.60 10.34 11.58
N SER A 45 -6.69 9.09 11.09
CA SER A 45 -7.39 8.01 11.82
C SER A 45 -6.47 7.41 12.89
N GLY A 46 -7.04 7.02 14.03
CA GLY A 46 -6.26 6.41 15.13
C GLY A 46 -5.63 5.06 14.77
N SER A 47 -6.19 4.34 13.79
CA SER A 47 -5.67 3.05 13.30
C SER A 47 -4.52 3.18 12.29
N ALA A 48 -4.28 4.39 11.75
CA ALA A 48 -3.31 4.64 10.69
C ALA A 48 -1.87 4.20 11.03
N ALA A 49 -1.44 4.40 12.27
CA ALA A 49 -0.07 4.13 12.68
C ALA A 49 0.27 2.63 12.68
N MET A 50 -0.67 1.79 13.11
CA MET A 50 -0.46 0.34 13.16
C MET A 50 -0.42 -0.26 11.76
N THR A 51 -1.37 0.12 10.90
CA THR A 51 -1.41 -0.31 9.50
C THR A 51 -0.14 0.09 8.74
N LEU A 52 0.35 1.32 8.95
CA LEU A 52 1.61 1.77 8.33
C LEU A 52 2.81 0.99 8.85
N ALA A 53 2.88 0.71 10.16
CA ALA A 53 3.97 -0.05 10.74
C ALA A 53 4.04 -1.49 10.18
N GLU A 54 2.89 -2.18 10.05
CA GLU A 54 2.82 -3.50 9.44
C GLU A 54 3.31 -3.48 7.99
N LEU A 55 2.91 -2.46 7.22
CA LEU A 55 3.33 -2.27 5.84
C LEU A 55 4.83 -1.96 5.71
N GLU A 56 5.39 -1.15 6.61
CA GLU A 56 6.82 -0.85 6.69
C GLU A 56 7.64 -2.12 6.99
N VAL A 57 7.17 -2.98 7.91
CA VAL A 57 7.82 -4.27 8.20
C VAL A 57 7.86 -5.18 6.97
N LYS A 58 6.76 -5.28 6.22
CA LYS A 58 6.72 -6.10 4.99
C LYS A 58 7.63 -5.54 3.90
N ARG A 59 7.64 -4.22 3.72
CA ARG A 59 8.57 -3.53 2.80
C ARG A 59 10.03 -3.85 3.16
N ASN A 60 10.40 -3.70 4.42
CA ASN A 60 11.77 -3.94 4.87
C ASN A 60 12.19 -5.41 4.70
N SER A 61 11.25 -6.35 4.86
CA SER A 61 11.52 -7.77 4.60
C SER A 61 11.95 -8.05 3.15
N VAL A 62 11.53 -7.23 2.17
CA VAL A 62 12.00 -7.36 0.78
C VAL A 62 13.40 -6.79 0.59
N LEU A 63 13.72 -5.72 1.32
CA LEU A 63 15.03 -5.06 1.28
C LEU A 63 16.11 -5.90 1.98
N ASP A 64 15.73 -6.58 3.07
CA ASP A 64 16.59 -7.42 3.89
C ASP A 64 16.72 -8.85 3.34
N ALA A 65 15.96 -9.21 2.29
CA ALA A 65 15.97 -10.54 1.72
C ALA A 65 17.26 -10.82 0.94
N ASP A 66 17.94 -11.91 1.33
CA ASP A 66 19.16 -12.37 0.68
C ASP A 66 18.85 -13.44 -0.37
N GLY A 67 19.13 -13.11 -1.63
CA GLY A 67 18.91 -14.01 -2.76
C GLY A 67 17.52 -13.91 -3.39
N LEU A 68 17.43 -14.42 -4.61
CA LEU A 68 16.27 -14.21 -5.48
C LEU A 68 14.99 -14.83 -4.91
N ASP A 69 15.02 -16.08 -4.45
CA ASP A 69 13.83 -16.78 -3.95
C ASP A 69 13.23 -16.09 -2.72
N GLN A 70 14.07 -15.58 -1.83
CA GLN A 70 13.63 -14.82 -0.66
C GLN A 70 13.00 -13.49 -1.06
N LYS A 71 13.63 -12.76 -2.01
CA LYS A 71 13.08 -11.51 -2.55
C LYS A 71 11.73 -11.73 -3.21
N VAL A 72 11.57 -12.76 -4.03
CA VAL A 72 10.30 -13.11 -4.68
C VAL A 72 9.21 -13.36 -3.62
N THR A 73 9.52 -14.15 -2.60
CA THR A 73 8.58 -14.48 -1.52
C THR A 73 8.20 -13.23 -0.71
N ALA A 74 9.18 -12.43 -0.31
CA ALA A 74 8.97 -11.21 0.45
C ALA A 74 8.20 -10.16 -0.37
N PHE A 75 8.52 -10.02 -1.67
CA PHE A 75 7.84 -9.13 -2.59
C PHE A 75 6.37 -9.51 -2.76
N ALA A 76 6.07 -10.79 -2.95
CA ALA A 76 4.68 -11.26 -3.04
C ALA A 76 3.89 -10.95 -1.75
N ALA A 77 4.49 -11.19 -0.58
CA ALA A 77 3.89 -10.86 0.70
C ALA A 77 3.68 -9.34 0.88
N TYR A 78 4.65 -8.54 0.45
CA TYR A 78 4.57 -7.08 0.48
C TYR A 78 3.50 -6.54 -0.45
N SER A 79 3.45 -7.01 -1.70
CA SER A 79 2.45 -6.62 -2.70
C SER A 79 1.04 -6.95 -2.25
N PHE A 80 0.82 -8.17 -1.75
CA PHE A 80 -0.46 -8.55 -1.17
C PHE A 80 -0.88 -7.66 -0.01
N HIS A 81 0.04 -7.35 0.91
CA HIS A 81 -0.29 -6.51 2.06
C HIS A 81 -0.52 -5.04 1.68
N LEU A 82 0.20 -4.55 0.66
CA LEU A 82 -0.01 -3.22 0.09
C LEU A 82 -1.42 -3.11 -0.52
N ASP A 83 -1.83 -4.09 -1.33
CA ASP A 83 -3.18 -4.17 -1.90
C ASP A 83 -4.27 -4.12 -0.80
N GLN A 84 -4.15 -4.99 0.21
CA GLN A 84 -5.08 -5.01 1.34
C GLN A 84 -5.15 -3.67 2.07
N THR A 85 -4.00 -3.02 2.27
CA THR A 85 -3.94 -1.71 2.94
C THR A 85 -4.63 -0.63 2.12
N ILE A 86 -4.46 -0.62 0.79
CA ILE A 86 -5.14 0.33 -0.09
C ILE A 86 -6.66 0.12 -0.03
N ILE A 87 -7.13 -1.13 -0.13
CA ILE A 87 -8.56 -1.48 -0.08
C ILE A 87 -9.18 -1.06 1.26
N GLN A 88 -8.53 -1.37 2.38
CA GLN A 88 -9.01 -0.98 3.71
C GLN A 88 -9.08 0.55 3.84
N THR A 89 -8.06 1.26 3.36
CA THR A 89 -8.02 2.72 3.38
C THR A 89 -9.16 3.32 2.53
N LEU A 90 -9.42 2.73 1.35
CA LEU A 90 -10.52 3.14 0.48
C LEU A 90 -11.88 2.94 1.14
N GLN A 91 -12.08 1.82 1.83
CA GLN A 91 -13.30 1.57 2.61
C GLN A 91 -13.48 2.63 3.71
N MET A 92 -12.41 2.98 4.45
CA MET A 92 -12.47 4.04 5.47
C MET A 92 -12.86 5.40 4.88
N VAL A 93 -12.30 5.76 3.72
CA VAL A 93 -12.63 7.01 3.00
C VAL A 93 -14.10 7.01 2.60
N ASN A 94 -14.59 5.91 2.03
CA ASN A 94 -15.98 5.79 1.57
C ASN A 94 -16.98 5.82 2.74
N SER A 95 -16.70 5.11 3.84
CA SER A 95 -17.53 5.15 5.04
C SER A 95 -17.62 6.55 5.64
N SER A 96 -16.50 7.29 5.63
CA SER A 96 -16.49 8.68 6.08
C SER A 96 -17.33 9.57 5.17
N ASN A 97 -17.23 9.44 3.84
CA ASN A 97 -18.04 10.21 2.89
C ASN A 97 -19.55 9.98 3.05
N SER A 98 -19.98 8.74 3.32
CA SER A 98 -21.40 8.41 3.51
C SER A 98 -22.00 8.94 4.82
N GLN A 99 -21.19 9.32 5.80
CA GLN A 99 -21.67 9.94 7.05
C GLN A 99 -21.89 11.46 6.93
N PHE A 100 -21.34 12.09 5.89
CA PHE A 100 -21.40 13.55 5.69
C PHE A 100 -22.28 13.98 4.51
N ASN A 101 -22.93 13.04 3.82
CA ASN A 101 -23.96 13.28 2.80
C ASN A 101 -25.33 12.80 3.31
#